data_AF-A0A971RRW3-F1
#
_entry.id   AF-A0A971RRW3-F1
#
_cell.length_a   1.000
_cell.length_b   1.000
_cell.length_c   1.000
_cell.angle_alpha   90.00
_cell.angle_beta   90.00
_cell.angle_gamma   90.00
#
_symmetry.space_group_name_H-M   'P 1'
#
loop_
_entity.id
_entity.type
_entity.pdbx_description
1 polymer ?
#
loop_
_entity_poly.entity_id
_entity_poly.type
_entity_poly.pdbx_seq_one_letter_code
_entity_poly.pdbx_strand_id
1 'polypeptide(L)'
;MMREILRLGAILGLVCAIAGASLAVFHGITKDIIIAQQEAELQNKLQLLVPAAQHFEKFETEDGGVYYVGWDNDNMVGAIVEGKATGYGGPMRLLVAIDGDGNVSGVESIEHGETIGIGTRALEPEFLQQFNGIAYDEQLAAGKNVDIITGATVSSRAVMTGVENALELYKLHVLKVAPDDDWDLSKVADGVYEGAAQGFSDEIRVKVTVESGRITAVEVVSINDTPEVYPKAVEEVPERIIEKQHWNVDATSGATVSSKGIMEAVKNALPDMSLQIDQIADGTYEGIGQGFGGEIKVEVEVKDGKVTKINVLAHNETPSISDDAIEKIPQTIIELQSVKVDAVSGATGTSKGLIEAVTSALENAPKR
;
A
#
# COMPACT_ATOMS: atom_id res chain seq x y z
N MET A 1 1.80 -71.42 -11.42
CA MET A 1 1.31 -70.25 -12.20
C MET A 1 0.70 -69.17 -11.31
N MET A 2 -0.53 -69.27 -10.78
CA MET A 2 -1.14 -68.19 -9.98
C MET A 2 -0.38 -67.83 -8.68
N ARG A 3 0.14 -68.82 -7.96
CA ARG A 3 1.01 -68.61 -6.77
C ARG A 3 2.32 -67.88 -7.08
N GLU A 4 2.90 -68.08 -8.26
CA GLU A 4 4.15 -67.40 -8.65
C GLU A 4 3.92 -65.96 -9.06
N ILE A 5 2.82 -65.69 -9.76
CA ILE A 5 2.39 -64.33 -10.11
C ILE A 5 2.10 -63.52 -8.84
N LEU A 6 1.38 -64.11 -7.87
CA LEU A 6 1.13 -63.50 -6.56
C LEU A 6 2.42 -63.26 -5.77
N ARG A 7 3.37 -64.20 -5.80
CA ARG A 7 4.67 -64.06 -5.12
C ARG A 7 5.52 -62.94 -5.72
N LEU A 8 5.62 -62.88 -7.05
CA LEU A 8 6.39 -61.85 -7.75
C LEU A 8 5.75 -60.46 -7.56
N GLY A 9 4.42 -60.37 -7.64
CA GLY A 9 3.68 -59.13 -7.35
C GLY A 9 3.88 -58.65 -5.91
N ALA A 10 3.86 -59.56 -4.93
CA ALA A 10 4.12 -59.22 -3.52
C ALA A 10 5.56 -58.76 -3.28
N ILE A 11 6.56 -59.40 -3.92
CA ILE A 11 7.97 -59.00 -3.84
C ILE A 11 8.15 -57.60 -4.44
N LEU A 12 7.58 -57.34 -5.62
CA LEU A 12 7.67 -56.02 -6.25
C LEU A 12 6.98 -54.95 -5.40
N GLY A 13 5.78 -55.23 -4.88
CA GLY A 13 5.06 -54.33 -3.98
C GLY A 13 5.87 -54.00 -2.72
N LEU A 14 6.52 -55.01 -2.13
CA LEU A 14 7.40 -54.82 -0.97
C LEU A 14 8.60 -53.94 -1.31
N VAL A 15 9.28 -54.19 -2.44
CA VAL A 15 10.43 -53.39 -2.87
C VAL A 15 10.03 -51.94 -3.14
N CYS A 16 8.92 -51.71 -3.84
CA CYS A 16 8.39 -50.37 -4.08
C CYS A 16 8.01 -49.65 -2.77
N ALA A 17 7.39 -50.36 -1.81
CA ALA A 17 7.04 -49.80 -0.52
C ALA A 17 8.29 -49.40 0.29
N ILE A 18 9.33 -50.24 0.30
CA ILE A 18 10.59 -49.94 0.97
C ILE A 18 11.30 -48.75 0.30
N ALA A 19 11.34 -48.71 -1.04
CA ALA A 19 11.96 -47.62 -1.78
C ALA A 19 11.21 -46.29 -1.54
N GLY A 20 9.88 -46.30 -1.58
CA GLY A 20 9.04 -45.14 -1.30
C GLY A 20 9.17 -44.64 0.14
N ALA A 21 9.16 -45.56 1.12
CA ALA A 21 9.37 -45.21 2.52
C ALA A 21 10.79 -44.64 2.76
N SER A 22 11.80 -45.23 2.13
CA SER A 22 13.17 -44.72 2.21
C SER A 22 13.26 -43.30 1.65
N LEU A 23 12.72 -43.07 0.44
CA LEU A 23 12.70 -41.74 -0.17
C LEU A 23 11.93 -40.72 0.68
N ALA A 24 10.79 -41.10 1.26
CA ALA A 24 10.01 -40.24 2.13
C ALA A 24 10.77 -39.84 3.41
N VAL A 25 11.49 -40.79 4.03
CA VAL A 25 12.33 -40.51 5.20
C VAL A 25 13.49 -39.59 4.83
N PHE A 26 14.19 -39.88 3.73
CA PHE A 26 15.29 -39.03 3.25
C PHE A 26 14.79 -37.62 2.93
N HIS A 27 13.70 -37.49 2.17
CA HIS A 27 13.09 -36.22 1.85
C HIS A 27 12.67 -35.45 3.11
N GLY A 28 12.06 -36.12 4.09
CA GLY A 28 11.65 -35.53 5.36
C GLY A 28 12.83 -34.94 6.16
N ILE A 29 13.98 -35.64 6.20
CA ILE A 29 15.18 -35.17 6.91
C ILE A 29 15.87 -34.03 6.12
N THR A 30 15.92 -34.13 4.79
CA THR A 30 16.62 -33.12 3.97
C THR A 30 15.82 -31.84 3.78
N LYS A 31 14.49 -31.90 3.83
CA LYS A 31 13.61 -30.76 3.55
C LYS A 31 13.93 -29.57 4.47
N ASP A 32 14.09 -29.81 5.76
CA ASP A 32 14.33 -28.74 6.74
C ASP A 32 15.70 -28.06 6.53
N ILE A 33 16.70 -28.85 6.13
CA ILE A 33 18.04 -28.33 5.79
C ILE A 33 17.99 -27.50 4.50
N ILE A 34 17.27 -27.97 3.49
CA ILE A 34 17.09 -27.26 2.22
C ILE A 34 16.38 -25.92 2.45
N ILE A 35 15.31 -25.91 3.24
CA ILE A 35 14.56 -24.70 3.56
C ILE A 35 15.43 -23.70 4.31
N ALA A 36 16.13 -24.15 5.37
CA ALA A 36 17.00 -23.27 6.14
C ALA A 36 18.13 -22.66 5.28
N GLN A 37 18.70 -23.44 4.35
CA GLN A 37 19.70 -22.93 3.40
C GLN A 37 19.09 -21.93 2.41
N GLN A 38 17.90 -22.19 1.89
CA GLN A 38 17.19 -21.29 0.98
C GLN A 38 16.83 -19.97 1.66
N GLU A 39 16.36 -20.01 2.91
CA GLU A 39 16.07 -18.81 3.69
C GLU A 39 17.33 -18.00 3.98
N ALA A 40 18.44 -18.66 4.34
CA ALA A 40 19.72 -17.99 4.53
C ALA A 40 20.27 -17.39 3.23
N GLU A 41 20.14 -18.09 2.10
CA GLU A 41 20.52 -17.57 0.78
C GLU A 41 19.66 -16.35 0.41
N LEU A 42 18.35 -16.43 0.62
CA LEU A 42 17.43 -15.32 0.38
C LEU A 42 17.80 -14.12 1.24
N GLN A 43 18.00 -14.29 2.55
CA GLN A 43 18.40 -13.21 3.46
C GLN A 43 19.70 -12.53 3.01
N ASN A 44 20.70 -13.31 2.58
CA ASN A 44 21.93 -12.74 2.02
C ASN A 44 21.68 -11.94 0.74
N LYS A 45 20.80 -12.41 -0.14
CA LYS A 45 20.41 -11.68 -1.37
C LYS A 45 19.68 -10.39 -1.05
N LEU A 46 18.73 -10.41 -0.11
CA LEU A 46 18.01 -9.20 0.31
C LEU A 46 18.99 -8.14 0.83
N GLN A 47 19.93 -8.54 1.69
CA GLN A 47 20.96 -7.64 2.22
C GLN A 47 21.91 -7.11 1.14
N LEU A 48 22.25 -7.92 0.13
CA LEU A 48 23.10 -7.48 -0.99
C LEU A 48 22.38 -6.45 -1.87
N LEU A 49 21.08 -6.64 -2.08
CA LEU A 49 20.24 -5.77 -2.92
C LEU A 49 19.89 -4.44 -2.24
N VAL A 50 19.66 -4.42 -0.93
CA VAL A 50 19.43 -3.19 -0.15
C VAL A 50 20.41 -3.14 1.03
N PRO A 51 21.68 -2.77 0.81
CA PRO A 51 22.72 -2.79 1.84
C PRO A 51 22.49 -1.84 3.01
N ALA A 52 21.68 -0.79 2.80
CA ALA A 52 21.34 0.19 3.83
C ALA A 52 20.37 -0.37 4.89
N ALA A 53 19.63 -1.44 4.59
CA ALA A 53 18.68 -2.02 5.52
C ALA A 53 19.40 -2.76 6.66
N GLN A 54 19.01 -2.48 7.90
CA GLN A 54 19.44 -3.23 9.08
C GLN A 54 18.61 -4.51 9.27
N HIS A 55 17.33 -4.47 8.90
CA HIS A 55 16.43 -5.62 8.92
C HIS A 55 15.39 -5.53 7.80
N PHE A 56 14.79 -6.67 7.48
CA PHE A 56 13.72 -6.78 6.48
C PHE A 56 12.45 -7.36 7.10
N GLU A 57 11.32 -6.76 6.79
CA GLU A 57 10.00 -7.32 7.12
C GLU A 57 9.33 -7.86 5.85
N LYS A 58 8.81 -9.09 5.94
CA LYS A 58 8.15 -9.78 4.82
C LYS A 58 6.65 -9.57 4.88
N PHE A 59 6.06 -9.25 3.73
CA PHE A 59 4.63 -9.11 3.54
C PHE A 59 4.14 -9.98 2.38
N GLU A 60 2.89 -10.40 2.47
CA GLU A 60 2.18 -11.15 1.43
C GLU A 60 0.86 -10.44 1.10
N THR A 61 0.55 -10.29 -0.19
CA THR A 61 -0.71 -9.70 -0.66
C THR A 61 -1.80 -10.76 -0.75
N GLU A 62 -3.07 -10.34 -0.79
CA GLU A 62 -4.22 -11.27 -0.92
C GLU A 62 -4.14 -12.11 -2.22
N ASP A 63 -3.55 -11.54 -3.28
CA ASP A 63 -3.32 -12.22 -4.56
C ASP A 63 -2.05 -13.11 -4.58
N GLY A 64 -1.38 -13.27 -3.42
CA GLY A 64 -0.17 -14.07 -3.28
C GLY A 64 1.10 -13.42 -3.83
N GLY A 65 1.12 -12.09 -3.96
CA GLY A 65 2.34 -11.31 -4.18
C GLY A 65 3.19 -11.28 -2.91
N VAL A 66 4.51 -11.22 -3.03
CA VAL A 66 5.43 -11.20 -1.89
C VAL A 66 6.34 -10.00 -2.02
N TYR A 67 6.53 -9.26 -0.95
CA TYR A 67 7.49 -8.16 -0.89
C TYR A 67 8.16 -8.09 0.48
N TYR A 68 9.33 -7.46 0.50
CA TYR A 68 10.15 -7.23 1.67
C TYR A 68 10.41 -5.74 1.78
N VAL A 69 10.19 -5.17 2.96
CA VAL A 69 10.54 -3.77 3.24
C VAL A 69 11.81 -3.74 4.06
N GLY A 70 12.82 -3.00 3.58
CA GLY A 70 14.11 -2.84 4.23
C GLY A 70 14.13 -1.58 5.08
N TRP A 71 14.48 -1.75 6.36
CA TRP A 71 14.41 -0.70 7.37
C TRP A 71 15.78 -0.40 7.98
N ASP A 72 16.10 0.88 8.12
CA ASP A 72 17.18 1.39 8.97
C ASP A 72 16.55 2.12 10.17
N ASN A 73 16.48 1.42 11.30
CA ASN A 73 15.61 1.81 12.43
C ASN A 73 14.14 1.93 11.96
N ASP A 74 13.52 3.11 12.08
CA ASP A 74 12.13 3.39 11.68
C ASP A 74 12.05 3.96 10.24
N ASN A 75 13.17 4.13 9.54
CA ASN A 75 13.20 4.69 8.19
C ASN A 75 13.25 3.56 7.15
N MET A 76 12.31 3.55 6.20
CA MET A 76 12.44 2.68 5.04
C MET A 76 13.58 3.19 4.17
N VAL A 77 14.50 2.28 3.82
CA VAL A 77 15.66 2.58 2.98
C VAL A 77 15.62 1.85 1.63
N GLY A 78 14.60 1.04 1.43
CA GLY A 78 14.29 0.38 0.17
C GLY A 78 13.30 -0.78 0.36
N ALA A 79 12.89 -1.38 -0.75
CA ALA A 79 12.05 -2.56 -0.75
C ALA A 79 12.49 -3.54 -1.82
N ILE A 80 12.11 -4.80 -1.67
CA ILE A 80 12.36 -5.85 -2.64
C ILE A 80 11.04 -6.53 -2.93
N VAL A 81 10.62 -6.51 -4.18
CA VAL A 81 9.32 -7.03 -4.60
C VAL A 81 9.50 -8.23 -5.53
N GLU A 82 8.73 -9.29 -5.29
CA GLU A 82 8.77 -10.49 -6.12
C GLU A 82 7.97 -10.29 -7.41
N GLY A 83 8.69 -10.09 -8.52
CA GLY A 83 8.14 -10.03 -9.87
C GLY A 83 7.90 -11.41 -10.44
N LYS A 84 6.64 -11.75 -10.71
CA LYS A 84 6.24 -13.02 -11.32
C LYS A 84 5.96 -12.83 -12.81
N ALA A 85 6.52 -13.71 -13.64
CA ALA A 85 6.26 -13.72 -15.08
C ALA A 85 6.34 -15.13 -15.66
N THR A 86 5.96 -15.27 -16.94
CA THR A 86 6.13 -16.52 -17.70
C THR A 86 7.02 -16.26 -18.90
N GLY A 87 8.18 -16.90 -18.92
CA GLY A 87 9.12 -16.89 -20.04
C GLY A 87 8.91 -18.02 -21.02
N TYR A 88 9.90 -18.20 -21.89
CA TYR A 88 9.88 -19.27 -22.88
C TYR A 88 9.99 -20.66 -22.23
N GLY A 89 10.81 -20.76 -21.18
CA GLY A 89 11.04 -22.00 -20.44
C GLY A 89 10.03 -22.29 -19.34
N GLY A 90 9.04 -21.42 -19.14
CA GLY A 90 8.01 -21.56 -18.10
C GLY A 90 7.99 -20.39 -17.11
N PRO A 91 7.41 -20.58 -15.92
CA PRO A 91 7.33 -19.52 -14.91
C PRO A 91 8.72 -19.10 -14.45
N MET A 92 8.85 -17.80 -14.14
CA MET A 92 10.04 -17.24 -13.54
C MET A 92 9.66 -16.27 -12.41
N ARG A 93 10.58 -16.15 -11.45
CA ARG A 93 10.47 -15.26 -10.29
C ARG A 93 11.72 -14.41 -10.18
N LEU A 94 11.50 -13.11 -10.10
CA LEU A 94 12.53 -12.09 -10.01
C LEU A 94 12.39 -11.36 -8.68
N LEU A 95 13.50 -11.01 -8.05
CA LEU A 95 13.56 -9.97 -7.02
C LEU A 95 13.87 -8.66 -7.71
N VAL A 96 13.01 -7.67 -7.49
CA VAL A 96 13.24 -6.30 -7.96
C VAL A 96 13.45 -5.44 -6.73
N ALA A 97 14.68 -4.96 -6.57
CA ALA A 97 15.06 -4.05 -5.51
C ALA A 97 14.77 -2.62 -5.94
N ILE A 98 14.14 -1.88 -5.05
CA ILE A 98 13.72 -0.49 -5.24
C ILE A 98 14.33 0.29 -4.06
N ASP A 99 15.06 1.35 -4.35
CA ASP A 99 15.67 2.19 -3.32
C ASP A 99 14.64 3.11 -2.64
N GLY A 100 15.07 3.83 -1.60
CA GLY A 100 14.22 4.78 -0.88
C GLY A 100 13.70 5.94 -1.73
N ASP A 101 14.33 6.22 -2.88
CA ASP A 101 13.89 7.25 -3.83
C ASP A 101 12.85 6.69 -4.83
N GLY A 102 12.45 5.42 -4.70
CA GLY A 102 11.48 4.76 -5.57
C GLY A 102 12.05 4.32 -6.92
N ASN A 103 13.37 4.27 -7.08
CA ASN A 103 14.00 3.83 -8.32
C ASN A 103 14.46 2.37 -8.18
N VAL A 104 14.40 1.63 -9.27
CA VAL A 104 14.96 0.27 -9.31
C VAL A 104 16.47 0.35 -9.08
N SER A 105 16.95 -0.32 -8.04
CA SER A 105 18.38 -0.39 -7.68
C SER A 105 19.02 -1.70 -8.13
N GLY A 106 18.22 -2.75 -8.37
CA GLY A 106 18.70 -4.01 -8.89
C GLY A 106 17.58 -5.00 -9.24
N VAL A 107 17.90 -5.94 -10.12
CA VAL A 107 17.03 -7.06 -10.48
C VAL A 107 17.83 -8.35 -10.40
N GLU A 108 17.29 -9.38 -9.75
CA GLU A 108 17.90 -10.70 -9.65
C GLU A 108 16.89 -11.82 -9.91
N SER A 109 17.31 -12.90 -10.57
CA SER A 109 16.46 -14.08 -10.77
C SER A 109 16.62 -15.07 -9.62
N ILE A 110 15.50 -15.52 -9.06
CA ILE A 110 15.47 -16.58 -8.03
C ILE A 110 15.16 -17.94 -8.65
N GLU A 111 14.23 -17.96 -9.60
CA GLU A 111 13.72 -19.18 -10.21
C GLU A 111 13.38 -18.92 -11.67
N HIS A 112 13.80 -19.81 -12.56
CA HIS A 112 13.44 -19.77 -13.97
C HIS A 112 13.59 -21.14 -14.64
N GLY A 113 12.84 -21.36 -15.72
CA GLY A 113 12.97 -22.53 -16.60
C GLY A 113 13.72 -22.28 -17.91
N GLU A 114 14.31 -21.09 -18.09
CA GLU A 114 14.88 -20.65 -19.37
C GLU A 114 15.97 -21.57 -19.94
N THR A 115 16.01 -21.65 -21.28
CA THR A 115 17.02 -22.47 -21.98
C THR A 115 18.41 -21.86 -21.87
N ILE A 116 19.37 -22.64 -21.36
CA ILE A 116 20.77 -22.24 -21.17
C ILE A 116 21.39 -21.72 -22.48
N GLY A 117 22.01 -20.54 -22.43
CA GLY A 117 22.75 -19.93 -23.54
C GLY A 117 21.89 -19.13 -24.53
N ILE A 118 20.56 -19.20 -24.42
CA ILE A 118 19.64 -18.35 -25.20
C ILE A 118 18.77 -17.53 -24.26
N GLY A 119 17.82 -18.17 -23.57
CA GLY A 119 16.88 -17.50 -22.69
C GLY A 119 17.53 -16.95 -21.43
N THR A 120 18.58 -17.63 -20.92
CA THR A 120 19.35 -17.18 -19.76
C THR A 120 20.08 -15.86 -19.99
N ARG A 121 20.29 -15.43 -21.24
CA ARG A 121 20.89 -14.13 -21.54
C ARG A 121 20.05 -12.95 -21.03
N ALA A 122 18.73 -13.14 -20.94
CA ALA A 122 17.84 -12.14 -20.34
C ALA A 122 17.97 -12.07 -18.81
N LEU A 123 18.72 -12.99 -18.20
CA LEU A 123 18.96 -13.05 -16.75
C LEU A 123 20.44 -12.73 -16.41
N GLU A 124 21.25 -12.40 -17.42
CA GLU A 124 22.63 -12.00 -17.22
C GLU A 124 22.69 -10.55 -16.71
N PRO A 125 23.68 -10.19 -15.86
CA PRO A 125 23.81 -8.86 -15.29
C PRO A 125 23.79 -7.74 -16.34
N GLU A 126 24.38 -7.99 -17.51
CA GLU A 126 24.43 -7.06 -18.64
C GLU A 126 23.03 -6.63 -19.12
N PHE A 127 22.06 -7.55 -19.10
CA PHE A 127 20.67 -7.25 -19.45
C PHE A 127 19.92 -6.63 -18.27
N LEU A 128 20.07 -7.19 -17.07
CA LEU A 128 19.32 -6.78 -15.87
C LEU A 128 19.69 -5.37 -15.38
N GLN A 129 20.92 -4.92 -15.60
CA GLN A 129 21.33 -3.56 -15.23
C GLN A 129 20.61 -2.46 -15.99
N GLN A 130 19.96 -2.78 -17.13
CA GLN A 130 19.16 -1.80 -17.88
C GLN A 130 17.96 -1.28 -17.08
N PHE A 131 17.48 -2.03 -16.08
CA PHE A 131 16.37 -1.61 -15.25
C PHE A 131 16.81 -0.63 -14.15
N ASN A 132 18.11 -0.51 -13.86
CA ASN A 132 18.58 0.33 -12.77
C ASN A 132 18.32 1.82 -13.06
N GLY A 133 17.80 2.52 -12.07
CA GLY A 133 17.44 3.94 -12.16
C GLY A 133 16.08 4.22 -12.80
N ILE A 134 15.34 3.18 -13.20
CA ILE A 134 13.95 3.35 -13.67
C ILE A 134 13.06 3.61 -12.46
N ALA A 135 12.30 4.71 -12.49
CA ALA A 135 11.34 5.05 -11.44
C ALA A 135 10.16 4.07 -11.43
N TYR A 136 9.58 3.82 -10.24
CA TYR A 136 8.47 2.88 -10.08
C TYR A 136 7.21 3.21 -10.88
N ASP A 137 7.02 4.48 -11.27
CA ASP A 137 5.89 4.96 -12.06
C ASP A 137 6.23 5.17 -13.55
N GLU A 138 7.49 4.91 -13.94
CA GLU A 138 7.91 4.98 -15.33
C GLU A 138 7.47 3.72 -16.10
N GLN A 139 6.89 3.93 -17.28
CA GLN A 139 6.49 2.83 -18.15
C GLN A 139 7.69 2.21 -18.88
N LEU A 140 7.86 0.89 -18.74
CA LEU A 140 8.84 0.14 -19.52
C LEU A 140 8.40 0.01 -20.99
N ALA A 141 9.34 0.24 -21.90
CA ALA A 141 9.11 0.22 -23.33
C ALA A 141 10.32 -0.37 -24.07
N ALA A 142 10.07 -1.48 -24.76
CA ALA A 142 11.07 -2.20 -25.53
C ALA A 142 11.66 -1.32 -26.64
N GLY A 143 13.00 -1.19 -26.68
CA GLY A 143 13.74 -0.35 -27.62
C GLY A 143 13.69 1.16 -27.31
N LYS A 144 13.16 1.54 -26.13
CA LYS A 144 13.21 2.92 -25.62
C LYS A 144 14.08 2.99 -24.37
N ASN A 145 13.64 2.37 -23.27
CA ASN A 145 14.38 2.32 -22.01
C ASN A 145 14.91 0.92 -21.68
N VAL A 146 14.46 -0.12 -22.40
CA VAL A 146 15.02 -1.47 -22.27
C VAL A 146 15.22 -2.10 -23.66
N ASP A 147 16.45 -2.49 -23.98
CA ASP A 147 16.77 -3.18 -25.23
C ASP A 147 16.44 -4.67 -25.13
N ILE A 148 15.84 -5.22 -26.20
CA ILE A 148 15.50 -6.64 -26.29
C ILE A 148 16.65 -7.45 -26.89
N ILE A 149 16.96 -8.61 -26.29
CA ILE A 149 17.98 -9.50 -26.84
C ILE A 149 17.45 -10.22 -28.08
N THR A 150 18.13 -10.00 -29.21
CA THR A 150 17.84 -10.73 -30.45
C THR A 150 18.07 -12.23 -30.24
N GLY A 151 17.07 -13.04 -30.60
CA GLY A 151 17.09 -14.49 -30.41
C GLY A 151 16.62 -14.96 -29.04
N ALA A 152 16.43 -14.05 -28.07
CA ALA A 152 15.87 -14.33 -26.74
C ALA A 152 14.71 -13.37 -26.42
N THR A 153 13.91 -13.03 -27.44
CA THR A 153 12.85 -12.01 -27.35
C THR A 153 11.75 -12.36 -26.36
N VAL A 154 11.34 -13.64 -26.28
CA VAL A 154 10.30 -14.09 -25.35
C VAL A 154 10.79 -13.97 -23.91
N SER A 155 12.00 -14.44 -23.63
CA SER A 155 12.65 -14.36 -22.32
C SER A 155 12.89 -12.91 -21.89
N SER A 156 13.36 -12.06 -22.81
CA SER A 156 13.60 -10.62 -22.54
C SER A 156 12.30 -9.91 -22.14
N ARG A 157 11.20 -10.16 -22.88
CA ARG A 157 9.89 -9.59 -22.55
C ARG A 157 9.33 -10.13 -21.25
N ALA A 158 9.54 -11.40 -20.94
CA ALA A 158 9.11 -11.98 -19.68
C ALA A 158 9.82 -11.33 -18.48
N VAL A 159 11.11 -11.02 -18.60
CA VAL A 159 11.84 -10.27 -17.57
C VAL A 159 11.26 -8.87 -17.42
N MET A 160 11.00 -8.15 -18.52
CA MET A 160 10.33 -6.84 -18.45
C MET A 160 8.98 -6.92 -17.74
N THR A 161 8.12 -7.88 -18.11
CA THR A 161 6.83 -8.08 -17.45
C THR A 161 6.97 -8.43 -15.97
N GLY A 162 7.98 -9.22 -15.61
CA GLY A 162 8.27 -9.52 -14.21
C GLY A 162 8.63 -8.26 -13.42
N VAL A 163 9.42 -7.37 -14.02
CA VAL A 163 9.76 -6.08 -13.43
C VAL A 163 8.53 -5.18 -13.34
N GLU A 164 7.75 -5.03 -14.40
CA GLU A 164 6.50 -4.24 -14.40
C GLU A 164 5.54 -4.69 -13.29
N ASN A 165 5.31 -6.00 -13.15
CA ASN A 165 4.45 -6.55 -12.11
C ASN A 165 4.99 -6.25 -10.70
N ALA A 166 6.31 -6.25 -10.53
CA ALA A 166 6.93 -5.88 -9.26
C ALA A 166 6.75 -4.39 -8.94
N LEU A 167 6.90 -3.49 -9.93
CA LEU A 167 6.68 -2.05 -9.76
C LEU A 167 5.20 -1.73 -9.47
N GLU A 168 4.27 -2.44 -10.10
CA GLU A 168 2.84 -2.31 -9.82
C GLU A 168 2.52 -2.75 -8.38
N LEU A 169 3.08 -3.88 -7.93
CA LEU A 169 2.95 -4.33 -6.54
C LEU A 169 3.57 -3.34 -5.55
N TYR A 170 4.74 -2.78 -5.87
CA TYR A 170 5.37 -1.72 -5.08
C TYR A 170 4.43 -0.53 -4.90
N LYS A 171 3.87 -0.04 -6.01
CA LYS A 171 2.94 1.10 -5.99
C LYS A 171 1.69 0.83 -5.17
N LEU A 172 1.11 -0.36 -5.30
CA LEU A 172 -0.17 -0.70 -4.67
C LEU A 172 -0.07 -1.09 -3.20
N HIS A 173 1.07 -1.60 -2.75
CA HIS A 173 1.22 -2.21 -1.42
C HIS A 173 2.42 -1.66 -0.64
N VAL A 174 3.60 -1.56 -1.26
CA VAL A 174 4.81 -1.09 -0.55
C VAL A 174 4.70 0.38 -0.20
N LEU A 175 4.27 1.25 -1.12
CA LEU A 175 4.08 2.68 -0.82
C LEU A 175 3.03 2.96 0.26
N LYS A 176 2.16 1.99 0.57
CA LYS A 176 1.22 2.10 1.70
C LYS A 176 1.83 1.71 3.04
N VAL A 177 2.94 0.96 3.01
CA VAL A 177 3.70 0.49 4.17
C VAL A 177 4.94 1.35 4.42
N ALA A 178 5.53 1.90 3.36
CA ALA A 178 6.63 2.84 3.40
C ALA A 178 6.25 4.10 4.20
N PRO A 179 7.13 4.61 5.08
CA PRO A 179 6.99 5.92 5.68
C PRO A 179 7.30 6.97 4.62
N ASP A 180 6.34 7.18 3.74
CA ASP A 180 6.17 8.41 2.98
C ASP A 180 4.67 8.59 2.74
N ASP A 181 3.90 8.56 3.84
CA ASP A 181 2.73 9.44 3.83
C ASP A 181 3.33 10.85 3.74
N ASP A 182 2.75 11.73 2.92
CA ASP A 182 2.99 13.19 2.87
C ASP A 182 2.57 13.85 4.21
N TRP A 183 2.88 13.19 5.34
CA TRP A 183 2.50 13.46 6.71
C TRP A 183 3.27 14.67 7.22
N ASP A 184 2.96 15.79 6.59
CA ASP A 184 3.46 17.09 6.94
C ASP A 184 2.36 17.83 7.67
N LEU A 185 2.37 17.70 9.00
CA LEU A 185 1.44 18.41 9.88
C LEU A 185 1.56 19.94 9.73
N SER A 186 2.66 20.49 9.18
CA SER A 186 2.76 21.94 8.93
C SER A 186 1.78 22.44 7.87
N LYS A 187 1.25 21.54 7.02
CA LYS A 187 0.21 21.81 6.04
C LYS A 187 -1.21 21.68 6.62
N VAL A 188 -1.35 21.11 7.82
CA VAL A 188 -2.64 20.93 8.50
C VAL A 188 -2.97 22.20 9.28
N ALA A 189 -4.19 22.72 9.08
CA ALA A 189 -4.66 23.88 9.81
C ALA A 189 -4.82 23.56 11.31
N ASP A 190 -4.71 24.58 12.15
CA ASP A 190 -5.00 24.42 13.57
C ASP A 190 -6.49 24.13 13.74
N GLY A 191 -6.82 23.10 14.52
CA GLY A 191 -8.21 22.67 14.67
C GLY A 191 -8.39 21.32 15.36
N VAL A 192 -9.66 20.95 15.53
CA VAL A 192 -10.07 19.64 16.03
C VAL A 192 -10.70 18.86 14.88
N TYR A 193 -10.12 17.70 14.63
CA TYR A 193 -10.46 16.80 13.55
C TYR A 193 -11.10 15.53 14.10
N GLU A 194 -12.13 15.03 13.43
CA GLU A 194 -12.80 13.78 13.79
C GLU A 194 -12.54 12.72 12.73
N GLY A 195 -12.19 11.52 13.18
CA GLY A 195 -11.93 10.40 12.29
C GLY A 195 -12.51 9.11 12.85
N ALA A 196 -12.81 8.21 11.93
CA ALA A 196 -13.37 6.91 12.25
C ALA A 196 -12.69 5.82 11.44
N ALA A 197 -12.52 4.65 12.04
CA ALA A 197 -12.04 3.46 11.34
C ALA A 197 -12.58 2.19 11.98
N GLN A 198 -12.53 1.09 11.25
CA GLN A 198 -12.99 -0.21 11.73
C GLN A 198 -12.07 -0.71 12.85
N GLY A 199 -12.65 -0.97 14.03
CA GLY A 199 -12.01 -1.72 15.12
C GLY A 199 -12.32 -3.21 15.04
N PHE A 200 -11.96 -3.96 16.09
CA PHE A 200 -12.15 -5.42 16.11
C PHE A 200 -13.61 -5.85 16.07
N SER A 201 -14.49 -5.15 16.81
CA SER A 201 -15.93 -5.46 16.85
C SER A 201 -16.76 -4.38 16.15
N ASP A 202 -16.50 -3.10 16.46
CA ASP A 202 -17.22 -1.96 15.91
C ASP A 202 -16.25 -0.84 15.47
N GLU A 203 -16.83 0.22 14.90
CA GLU A 203 -16.11 1.44 14.51
C GLU A 203 -15.52 2.17 15.74
N ILE A 204 -14.26 2.54 15.62
CA ILE A 204 -13.54 3.37 16.58
C ILE A 204 -13.57 4.81 16.07
N ARG A 205 -13.89 5.76 16.95
CA ARG A 205 -13.90 7.19 16.65
C ARG A 205 -12.89 7.93 17.51
N VAL A 206 -12.17 8.85 16.89
CA VAL A 206 -11.15 9.68 17.56
C VAL A 206 -11.37 11.16 17.27
N LYS A 207 -10.97 12.02 18.20
CA LYS A 207 -10.76 13.45 18.02
C LYS A 207 -9.26 13.73 18.05
N VAL A 208 -8.74 14.41 17.05
CA VAL A 208 -7.34 14.78 16.93
C VAL A 208 -7.24 16.30 16.96
N THR A 209 -6.47 16.87 17.88
CA THR A 209 -6.23 18.31 17.94
C THR A 209 -4.87 18.61 17.34
N VAL A 210 -4.84 19.53 16.37
CA VAL A 210 -3.61 20.02 15.75
C VAL A 210 -3.44 21.50 16.09
N GLU A 211 -2.26 21.88 16.56
CA GLU A 211 -1.87 23.26 16.84
C GLU A 211 -0.44 23.52 16.36
N SER A 212 -0.24 24.59 15.60
CA SER A 212 1.06 25.00 15.06
C SER A 212 1.80 23.87 14.33
N GLY A 213 1.05 23.09 13.55
CA GLY A 213 1.56 21.95 12.80
C GLY A 213 2.02 20.78 13.65
N ARG A 214 1.41 20.59 14.83
CA ARG A 214 1.67 19.47 15.74
C ARG A 214 0.38 18.90 16.29
N ILE A 215 0.32 17.57 16.44
CA ILE A 215 -0.75 16.91 17.17
C ILE A 215 -0.53 17.15 18.67
N THR A 216 -1.47 17.84 19.32
CA THR A 216 -1.40 18.16 20.75
C THR A 216 -2.29 17.26 21.59
N ALA A 217 -3.33 16.67 21.00
CA ALA A 217 -4.21 15.71 21.66
C ALA A 217 -4.80 14.69 20.69
N VAL A 218 -4.97 13.47 21.17
CA VAL A 218 -5.71 12.39 20.49
C VAL A 218 -6.63 11.76 21.53
N GLU A 219 -7.94 11.93 21.35
CA GLU A 219 -8.96 11.42 22.25
C GLU A 219 -9.77 10.32 21.56
N VAL A 220 -9.83 9.12 22.16
CA VAL A 220 -10.71 8.06 21.66
C VAL A 220 -12.13 8.30 22.17
N VAL A 221 -13.01 8.77 21.29
CA VAL A 221 -14.40 9.17 21.60
C VAL A 221 -15.30 7.97 21.78
N SER A 222 -15.14 6.95 20.94
CA SER A 222 -15.90 5.71 21.05
C SER A 222 -15.06 4.52 20.63
N ILE A 223 -15.08 3.49 21.45
CA ILE A 223 -14.55 2.17 21.16
C ILE A 223 -15.49 1.15 21.80
N ASN A 224 -16.04 0.26 20.98
CA ASN A 224 -16.81 -0.89 21.48
C ASN A 224 -16.07 -2.16 21.09
N ASP A 225 -15.05 -2.48 21.88
CA ASP A 225 -14.16 -3.62 21.68
C ASP A 225 -14.09 -4.46 22.97
N THR A 226 -13.31 -5.52 22.97
CA THR A 226 -13.14 -6.46 24.08
C THR A 226 -12.64 -5.73 25.35
N PRO A 227 -13.47 -5.61 26.41
CA PRO A 227 -13.18 -4.75 27.57
C PRO A 227 -11.88 -5.04 28.31
N GLU A 228 -11.37 -6.26 28.19
CA GLU A 228 -10.19 -6.73 28.89
C GLU A 228 -8.88 -6.22 28.28
N VAL A 229 -8.90 -5.76 27.02
CA VAL A 229 -7.69 -5.54 26.23
C VAL A 229 -7.59 -4.13 25.63
N TYR A 230 -8.72 -3.52 25.25
CA TYR A 230 -8.69 -2.20 24.61
C TYR A 230 -8.21 -1.03 25.50
N PRO A 231 -8.36 -1.01 26.84
CA PRO A 231 -7.89 0.12 27.65
C PRO A 231 -6.40 0.44 27.44
N LYS A 232 -5.57 -0.60 27.25
CA LYS A 232 -4.15 -0.41 26.97
C LYS A 232 -3.90 0.26 25.61
N ALA A 233 -4.65 -0.10 24.58
CA ALA A 233 -4.51 0.54 23.27
C ALA A 233 -5.00 1.99 23.29
N VAL A 234 -6.06 2.29 24.04
CA VAL A 234 -6.60 3.64 24.21
C VAL A 234 -5.65 4.56 24.96
N GLU A 235 -4.83 4.03 25.87
CA GLU A 235 -3.79 4.82 26.57
C GLU A 235 -2.51 4.93 25.73
N GLU A 236 -1.94 3.80 25.32
CA GLU A 236 -0.58 3.78 24.76
C GLU A 236 -0.50 4.29 23.31
N VAL A 237 -1.50 4.03 22.46
CA VAL A 237 -1.43 4.39 21.03
C VAL A 237 -1.55 5.91 20.84
N PRO A 238 -2.52 6.61 21.44
CA PRO A 238 -2.57 8.08 21.42
C PRO A 238 -1.29 8.75 21.94
N GLU A 239 -0.71 8.25 23.03
CA GLU A 239 0.56 8.77 23.57
C GLU A 239 1.70 8.66 22.55
N ARG A 240 1.86 7.49 21.92
CA ARG A 240 2.88 7.28 20.88
C ARG A 240 2.65 8.18 19.66
N ILE A 241 1.40 8.40 19.24
CA ILE A 241 1.07 9.28 18.12
C ILE A 241 1.47 10.73 18.43
N ILE A 242 1.17 11.21 19.64
CA ILE A 242 1.55 12.55 20.08
C ILE A 242 3.09 12.65 20.22
N GLU A 243 3.76 11.61 20.70
CA GLU A 243 5.23 11.62 20.83
C GLU A 243 5.93 11.60 19.46
N LYS A 244 5.54 10.66 18.58
CA LYS A 244 6.13 10.51 17.25
C LYS A 244 5.64 11.56 16.25
N GLN A 245 4.57 12.29 16.57
CA GLN A 245 3.88 13.21 15.65
C GLN A 245 3.46 12.52 14.35
N HIS A 246 3.13 11.22 14.43
CA HIS A 246 2.82 10.37 13.29
C HIS A 246 1.70 9.39 13.65
N TRP A 247 0.75 9.15 12.75
CA TRP A 247 -0.38 8.23 13.02
C TRP A 247 0.04 6.76 13.04
N ASN A 248 1.01 6.39 12.20
CA ASN A 248 1.55 5.03 12.15
C ASN A 248 2.61 4.87 13.25
N VAL A 249 2.28 4.12 14.29
CA VAL A 249 3.11 3.85 15.47
C VAL A 249 3.03 2.38 15.86
N ASP A 250 3.81 1.97 16.86
CA ASP A 250 3.77 0.58 17.30
C ASP A 250 2.45 0.21 17.97
N ALA A 251 1.88 -0.90 17.50
CA ALA A 251 0.68 -1.49 18.09
C ALA A 251 0.96 -2.05 19.49
N THR A 252 -0.02 -1.96 20.38
CA THR A 252 0.09 -2.50 21.74
C THR A 252 -0.06 -4.01 21.75
N SER A 253 0.82 -4.69 22.48
CA SER A 253 0.82 -6.15 22.64
C SER A 253 -0.52 -6.66 23.19
N GLY A 254 -1.13 -7.60 22.47
CA GLY A 254 -2.45 -8.16 22.79
C GLY A 254 -3.64 -7.35 22.27
N ALA A 255 -3.43 -6.09 21.87
CA ALA A 255 -4.48 -5.19 21.38
C ALA A 255 -4.23 -4.76 19.92
N THR A 256 -3.67 -5.64 19.10
CA THR A 256 -3.18 -5.30 17.75
C THR A 256 -4.28 -4.75 16.84
N VAL A 257 -5.48 -5.35 16.86
CA VAL A 257 -6.59 -4.91 16.00
C VAL A 257 -7.13 -3.55 16.44
N SER A 258 -7.36 -3.36 17.74
CA SER A 258 -7.80 -2.08 18.30
C SER A 258 -6.76 -0.97 18.08
N SER A 259 -5.47 -1.30 18.23
CA SER A 259 -4.37 -0.36 17.97
C SER A 259 -4.39 0.12 16.52
N LYS A 260 -4.50 -0.82 15.57
CA LYS A 260 -4.63 -0.48 14.14
C LYS A 260 -5.86 0.37 13.85
N GLY A 261 -6.99 0.04 14.47
CA GLY A 261 -8.21 0.84 14.33
C GLY A 261 -8.04 2.28 14.84
N ILE A 262 -7.35 2.49 15.97
CA ILE A 262 -7.04 3.85 16.46
C ILE A 262 -6.11 4.59 15.49
N MET A 263 -5.04 3.94 15.02
CA MET A 263 -4.09 4.54 14.07
C MET A 263 -4.78 4.96 12.76
N GLU A 264 -5.59 4.08 12.19
CA GLU A 264 -6.38 4.37 10.99
C GLU A 264 -7.43 5.46 11.23
N ALA A 265 -8.07 5.49 12.42
CA ALA A 265 -9.01 6.55 12.75
C ALA A 265 -8.31 7.92 12.84
N VAL A 266 -7.08 7.98 13.36
CA VAL A 266 -6.26 9.20 13.37
C VAL A 266 -5.85 9.60 11.95
N LYS A 267 -5.43 8.65 11.11
CA LYS A 267 -5.15 8.89 9.68
C LYS A 267 -6.37 9.48 8.96
N ASN A 268 -7.55 8.95 9.24
CA ASN A 268 -8.79 9.39 8.63
C ASN A 268 -9.31 10.71 9.18
N ALA A 269 -8.91 11.09 10.41
CA ALA A 269 -9.28 12.38 11.00
C ALA A 269 -8.58 13.54 10.28
N LEU A 270 -7.29 13.39 9.99
CA LEU A 270 -6.50 14.47 9.41
C LEU A 270 -6.76 14.64 7.90
N PRO A 271 -6.57 15.87 7.37
CA PRO A 271 -6.82 16.18 5.96
C PRO A 271 -6.14 15.20 5.01
N ASP A 272 -6.80 14.95 3.88
CA ASP A 272 -6.18 14.16 2.82
C ASP A 272 -5.10 14.98 2.12
N MET A 273 -3.85 14.77 2.54
CA MET A 273 -2.69 15.42 1.94
C MET A 273 -2.50 15.01 0.47
N SER A 274 -3.13 13.92 0.01
CA SER A 274 -3.06 13.48 -1.40
C SER A 274 -3.70 14.45 -2.40
N LEU A 275 -4.66 15.27 -1.97
CA LEU A 275 -5.27 16.27 -2.84
C LEU A 275 -4.32 17.43 -3.16
N GLN A 276 -3.25 17.60 -2.37
CA GLN A 276 -2.19 18.59 -2.60
C GLN A 276 -2.77 19.96 -2.99
N ILE A 277 -3.70 20.47 -2.19
CA ILE A 277 -4.39 21.76 -2.45
C ILE A 277 -3.36 22.89 -2.61
N ASP A 278 -2.25 22.79 -1.88
CA ASP A 278 -1.12 23.69 -2.01
C ASP A 278 -0.54 23.68 -3.42
N GLN A 279 -0.57 22.56 -4.15
CA GLN A 279 -0.07 22.46 -5.53
C GLN A 279 -1.11 22.84 -6.58
N ILE A 280 -2.33 23.20 -6.22
CA ILE A 280 -3.33 23.65 -7.19
C ILE A 280 -3.01 25.09 -7.60
N ALA A 281 -3.08 25.37 -8.90
CA ALA A 281 -2.90 26.72 -9.42
C ALA A 281 -3.99 27.67 -8.89
N ASP A 282 -3.67 28.96 -8.81
CA ASP A 282 -4.68 29.96 -8.44
C ASP A 282 -5.77 30.03 -9.51
N GLY A 283 -7.03 29.99 -9.11
CA GLY A 283 -8.13 29.96 -10.04
C GLY A 283 -9.48 29.62 -9.42
N THR A 284 -10.45 29.43 -10.30
CA THR A 284 -11.81 29.08 -9.94
C THR A 284 -12.21 27.82 -10.71
N TYR A 285 -12.65 26.80 -9.99
CA TYR A 285 -12.87 25.45 -10.51
C TYR A 285 -14.30 25.02 -10.22
N GLU A 286 -14.97 24.49 -11.24
CA GLU A 286 -16.30 23.93 -11.07
C GLU A 286 -16.22 22.43 -10.84
N GLY A 287 -17.06 21.92 -9.95
CA GLY A 287 -17.19 20.48 -9.70
C GLY A 287 -18.65 20.08 -9.53
N ILE A 288 -18.89 18.79 -9.75
CA ILE A 288 -20.22 18.19 -9.69
C ILE A 288 -20.15 16.96 -8.78
N GLY A 289 -21.14 16.82 -7.91
CA GLY A 289 -21.30 15.67 -7.03
C GLY A 289 -22.76 15.26 -6.92
N GLN A 290 -23.02 14.03 -6.49
CA GLN A 290 -24.36 13.46 -6.46
C GLN A 290 -24.98 13.63 -5.05
N GLY A 291 -25.91 14.58 -4.93
CA GLY A 291 -26.72 14.80 -3.74
C GLY A 291 -27.97 13.92 -3.67
N PHE A 292 -28.79 14.14 -2.63
CA PHE A 292 -30.03 13.38 -2.41
C PHE A 292 -31.12 13.74 -3.44
N GLY A 293 -31.20 15.00 -3.82
CA GLY A 293 -32.17 15.57 -4.76
C GLY A 293 -31.68 15.64 -6.20
N GLY A 294 -30.44 15.20 -6.48
CA GLY A 294 -29.84 15.22 -7.81
C GLY A 294 -28.40 15.72 -7.79
N GLU A 295 -27.92 16.17 -8.94
CA GLU A 295 -26.59 16.76 -9.06
C GLU A 295 -26.49 18.08 -8.27
N ILE A 296 -25.39 18.23 -7.54
CA ILE A 296 -24.97 19.47 -6.88
C ILE A 296 -23.77 20.00 -7.64
N LYS A 297 -23.86 21.24 -8.13
CA LYS A 297 -22.77 21.94 -8.81
C LYS A 297 -22.19 22.99 -7.88
N VAL A 298 -20.87 22.97 -7.72
CA VAL A 298 -20.13 23.95 -6.90
C VAL A 298 -19.06 24.65 -7.73
N GLU A 299 -18.65 25.81 -7.24
CA GLU A 299 -17.51 26.60 -7.71
C GLU A 299 -16.56 26.80 -6.54
N VAL A 300 -15.29 26.41 -6.70
CA VAL A 300 -14.25 26.45 -5.68
C VAL A 300 -13.16 27.42 -6.12
N GLU A 301 -12.88 28.43 -5.30
CA GLU A 301 -11.80 29.39 -5.52
C GLU A 301 -10.56 28.95 -4.73
N VAL A 302 -9.45 28.75 -5.44
CA VAL A 302 -8.14 28.45 -4.86
C VAL A 302 -7.23 29.65 -5.08
N LYS A 303 -6.56 30.07 -4.01
CA LYS A 303 -5.58 31.15 -4.03
C LYS A 303 -4.44 30.90 -3.05
N ASP A 304 -3.21 31.14 -3.49
CA ASP A 304 -2.00 30.96 -2.69
C ASP A 304 -1.92 29.53 -2.08
N GLY A 305 -2.41 28.53 -2.81
CA GLY A 305 -2.46 27.14 -2.37
C GLY A 305 -3.51 26.84 -1.29
N LYS A 306 -4.57 27.66 -1.18
CA LYS A 306 -5.66 27.50 -0.21
C LYS A 306 -7.02 27.66 -0.87
N VAL A 307 -8.01 26.89 -0.42
CA VAL A 307 -9.41 27.11 -0.76
C VAL A 307 -9.92 28.34 -0.01
N THR A 308 -10.21 29.42 -0.73
CA THR A 308 -10.68 30.68 -0.12
C THR A 308 -12.19 30.84 -0.16
N LYS A 309 -12.86 30.16 -1.10
CA LYS A 309 -14.30 30.29 -1.29
C LYS A 309 -14.89 29.06 -1.97
N ILE A 310 -16.11 28.71 -1.58
CA ILE A 310 -16.90 27.66 -2.21
C ILE A 310 -18.32 28.21 -2.38
N ASN A 311 -18.81 28.26 -3.62
CA ASN A 311 -20.17 28.67 -3.95
C ASN A 311 -20.96 27.49 -4.48
N VAL A 312 -22.14 27.22 -3.92
CA VAL A 312 -23.08 26.26 -4.51
C VAL A 312 -23.82 26.95 -5.65
N LEU A 313 -23.52 26.55 -6.89
CA LEU A 313 -24.07 27.16 -8.10
C LEU A 313 -25.47 26.62 -8.42
N ALA A 314 -25.68 25.31 -8.23
CA ALA A 314 -26.95 24.65 -8.51
C ALA A 314 -27.11 23.41 -7.64
N HIS A 315 -28.34 23.16 -7.16
CA HIS A 315 -28.72 21.94 -6.46
C HIS A 315 -30.25 21.75 -6.56
N ASN A 316 -30.72 20.54 -6.32
CA ASN A 316 -32.16 20.22 -6.30
C ASN A 316 -32.57 19.49 -5.01
N GLU A 317 -31.87 19.81 -3.92
CA GLU A 317 -32.06 19.21 -2.61
C GLU A 317 -33.36 19.65 -1.92
N THR A 318 -33.80 18.88 -0.92
CA THR A 318 -35.04 19.18 -0.18
C THR A 318 -34.84 20.44 0.69
N PRO A 319 -35.64 21.50 0.51
CA PRO A 319 -35.56 22.71 1.34
C PRO A 319 -35.73 22.37 2.83
N SER A 320 -35.08 23.12 3.72
CA SER A 320 -35.11 22.94 5.19
C SER A 320 -34.44 21.67 5.73
N ILE A 321 -34.25 20.64 4.90
CA ILE A 321 -33.42 19.48 5.27
C ILE A 321 -31.95 19.73 4.90
N SER A 322 -31.72 20.30 3.71
CA SER A 322 -30.39 20.48 3.14
C SER A 322 -29.71 21.80 3.49
N ASP A 323 -30.47 22.79 3.97
CA ASP A 323 -30.01 24.16 4.21
C ASP A 323 -28.76 24.20 5.12
N ASP A 324 -28.80 23.44 6.22
CA ASP A 324 -27.67 23.32 7.16
C ASP A 324 -26.41 22.73 6.50
N ALA A 325 -26.57 21.73 5.62
CA ALA A 325 -25.43 21.12 4.92
C ALA A 325 -24.83 22.09 3.89
N ILE A 326 -25.69 22.80 3.16
CA ILE A 326 -25.29 23.79 2.15
C ILE A 326 -24.54 24.97 2.78
N GLU A 327 -24.87 25.34 4.02
CA GLU A 327 -24.17 26.40 4.75
C GLU A 327 -22.89 25.91 5.44
N LYS A 328 -22.96 24.81 6.19
CA LYS A 328 -21.87 24.38 7.08
C LYS A 328 -20.74 23.66 6.35
N ILE A 329 -21.04 22.78 5.39
CA ILE A 329 -20.00 21.97 4.72
C ILE A 329 -18.98 22.85 3.99
N PRO A 330 -19.38 23.85 3.16
CA PRO A 330 -18.43 24.77 2.54
C PRO A 330 -17.56 25.52 3.55
N GLN A 331 -18.15 25.99 4.65
CA GLN A 331 -17.42 26.71 5.69
C GLN A 331 -16.37 25.83 6.36
N THR A 332 -16.74 24.61 6.73
CA THR A 332 -15.82 23.64 7.35
C THR A 332 -14.68 23.24 6.40
N ILE A 333 -14.96 23.07 5.11
CA ILE A 333 -13.90 22.78 4.13
C ILE A 333 -12.91 23.95 4.01
N ILE A 334 -13.41 25.19 3.98
CA ILE A 334 -12.56 26.39 3.94
C ILE A 334 -11.77 26.54 5.24
N GLU A 335 -12.36 26.27 6.40
CA GLU A 335 -11.69 26.38 7.70
C GLU A 335 -10.58 25.33 7.85
N LEU A 336 -10.90 24.06 7.57
CA LEU A 336 -9.99 22.94 7.76
C LEU A 336 -9.05 22.70 6.58
N GLN A 337 -9.29 23.39 5.45
CA GLN A 337 -8.60 23.15 4.17
C GLN A 337 -8.63 21.66 3.79
N SER A 338 -9.77 21.01 4.00
CA SER A 338 -9.93 19.57 3.86
C SER A 338 -11.32 19.23 3.35
N VAL A 339 -11.42 18.29 2.41
CA VAL A 339 -12.71 17.70 1.99
C VAL A 339 -13.16 16.54 2.88
N LYS A 340 -12.28 16.05 3.77
CA LYS A 340 -12.63 15.06 4.82
C LYS A 340 -13.34 15.79 5.96
N VAL A 341 -14.62 16.07 5.77
CA VAL A 341 -15.48 16.72 6.75
C VAL A 341 -16.70 15.86 7.04
N ASP A 342 -17.20 15.95 8.27
CA ASP A 342 -18.36 15.18 8.68
C ASP A 342 -19.64 15.61 7.97
N ALA A 343 -20.48 14.63 7.67
CA ALA A 343 -21.81 14.89 7.15
C ALA A 343 -22.71 15.52 8.21
N VAL A 344 -23.54 16.48 7.79
CA VAL A 344 -24.55 17.08 8.67
C VAL A 344 -25.65 16.06 8.97
N SER A 345 -25.96 15.89 10.26
CA SER A 345 -27.02 14.99 10.72
C SER A 345 -28.37 15.35 10.09
N GLY A 346 -29.06 14.34 9.55
CA GLY A 346 -30.33 14.52 8.84
C GLY A 346 -30.20 14.96 7.37
N ALA A 347 -29.00 15.35 6.92
CA ALA A 347 -28.71 15.82 5.57
C ALA A 347 -27.52 15.07 4.94
N THR A 348 -27.37 13.78 5.25
CA THR A 348 -26.19 12.99 4.86
C THR A 348 -26.01 12.88 3.35
N GLY A 349 -27.09 12.68 2.60
CA GLY A 349 -27.03 12.59 1.13
C GLY A 349 -26.56 13.90 0.50
N THR A 350 -27.09 15.03 0.96
CA THR A 350 -26.63 16.37 0.55
C THR A 350 -25.17 16.61 0.91
N SER A 351 -24.78 16.28 2.15
CA SER A 351 -23.41 16.51 2.64
C SER A 351 -22.39 15.76 1.80
N LYS A 352 -22.65 14.49 1.50
CA LYS A 352 -21.79 13.67 0.63
C LYS A 352 -21.71 14.23 -0.79
N GLY A 353 -22.84 14.66 -1.36
CA GLY A 353 -22.85 15.28 -2.68
C GLY A 353 -22.07 16.60 -2.76
N LEU A 354 -22.13 17.43 -1.71
CA LEU A 354 -21.32 18.65 -1.63
C LEU A 354 -19.83 18.35 -1.51
N ILE A 355 -19.45 17.40 -0.64
CA ILE A 355 -18.06 16.96 -0.49
C ILE A 355 -17.54 16.44 -1.83
N GLU A 356 -18.29 15.55 -2.49
CA GLU A 356 -17.95 15.00 -3.81
C GLU A 356 -17.79 16.10 -4.86
N ALA A 357 -18.69 17.09 -4.89
CA ALA A 357 -18.63 18.19 -5.83
C ALA A 357 -17.37 19.05 -5.62
N VAL A 358 -16.99 19.32 -4.38
CA VAL A 358 -15.78 20.09 -4.05
C VAL A 358 -14.53 19.28 -4.37
N THR A 359 -14.48 18.00 -4.01
CA THR A 359 -13.39 17.09 -4.36
C THR A 359 -13.18 17.03 -5.87
N SER A 360 -14.26 16.85 -6.63
CA SER A 360 -14.23 16.84 -8.10
C SER A 360 -13.68 18.15 -8.68
N ALA A 361 -14.02 19.31 -8.11
CA ALA A 361 -13.47 20.59 -8.54
C ALA A 361 -11.96 20.68 -8.31
N LEU A 362 -11.47 20.20 -7.16
CA LEU A 362 -10.06 20.27 -6.77
C LEU A 362 -9.21 19.24 -7.53
N GLU A 363 -9.69 18.02 -7.73
CA GLU A 363 -8.97 16.96 -8.46
C GLU A 363 -8.78 17.29 -9.95
N ASN A 364 -9.75 17.97 -10.56
CA ASN A 364 -9.69 18.40 -11.96
C ASN A 364 -8.96 19.73 -12.16
N ALA A 365 -8.50 20.38 -11.08
CA ALA A 365 -7.79 21.62 -11.17
C ALA A 365 -6.34 21.39 -11.68
N PRO A 366 -5.79 22.28 -12.53
CA PRO A 366 -4.41 22.20 -12.95
C PRO A 366 -3.46 22.43 -11.76
N LYS A 367 -2.45 21.57 -11.65
CA LYS A 367 -1.35 21.74 -10.70
C LYS A 367 -0.38 22.83 -11.16
N ARG A 368 0.25 23.53 -10.22
CA ARG A 368 1.14 24.69 -10.43
C ARG A 368 2.59 24.32 -10.67
#